data_AF-A0A915ZMX6-F1
#
_entry.id   AF-A0A915ZMX6-F1
#
_cell.length_a   1.000
_cell.length_b   1.000
_cell.length_c   1.000
_cell.angle_alpha   90.00
_cell.angle_beta   90.00
_cell.angle_gamma   90.00
#
_symmetry.space_group_name_H-M   'P 1'
#
loop_
_entity.id
_entity.type
_entity.pdbx_description
1 polymer ?
#
loop_
_entity_poly.entity_id
_entity_poly.type
_entity_poly.pdbx_seq_one_letter_code
_entity_poly.pdbx_strand_id
1 'polypeptide(L)'
;MRRCWDSNPGNRPSAAEIHVEIKSFYDCYSSYKKGDSNAIEIKKQFKEAEIYRKSHLSSFKRNKQHSGAIYTSRSLDPFTKDLLEYDNSECVSCIITD
;
A
#
# COMPACT_ATOMS: atom_id res chain seq x y z
N MET A 1 2.48 6.54 -9.73
CA MET A 1 1.91 6.56 -8.35
C MET A 1 0.60 7.32 -8.21
N ARG A 2 0.34 8.44 -8.91
CA ARG A 2 -0.93 9.20 -8.78
C ARG A 2 -2.20 8.36 -8.90
N ARG A 3 -2.24 7.44 -9.88
CA ARG A 3 -3.34 6.47 -10.07
C ARG A 3 -3.56 5.55 -8.86
N CYS A 4 -2.52 5.26 -8.07
CA CYS A 4 -2.65 4.44 -6.87
C CYS A 4 -3.44 5.14 -5.75
N TRP A 5 -3.56 6.47 -5.82
CA TRP A 5 -4.24 7.29 -4.83
C TRP A 5 -5.63 7.72 -5.31
N ASP A 6 -6.14 7.12 -6.39
CA ASP A 6 -7.48 7.42 -6.87
C ASP A 6 -8.52 7.02 -5.82
N SER A 7 -9.43 7.93 -5.50
CA SER A 7 -10.50 7.68 -4.52
C SER A 7 -11.37 6.51 -4.96
N ASN A 8 -11.59 6.35 -6.27
CA ASN A 8 -12.29 5.20 -6.82
C ASN A 8 -11.34 3.99 -6.94
N PRO A 9 -11.61 2.87 -6.24
CA PRO A 9 -10.77 1.68 -6.30
C PRO A 9 -10.63 1.09 -7.71
N GLY A 10 -11.67 1.18 -8.54
CA GLY A 10 -11.65 0.64 -9.91
C GLY A 10 -10.68 1.35 -10.85
N ASN A 11 -10.28 2.58 -10.52
CA ASN A 11 -9.31 3.36 -11.30
C ASN A 11 -7.85 3.09 -10.85
N ARG A 12 -7.67 2.42 -9.71
CA ARG A 12 -6.34 2.10 -9.19
C ARG A 12 -5.72 1.01 -10.05
N PRO A 13 -4.40 1.07 -10.29
CA PRO A 13 -3.72 0.02 -11.03
C PRO A 13 -3.74 -1.28 -10.23
N SER A 14 -3.86 -2.38 -10.95
CA SER A 14 -3.68 -3.72 -10.42
C SER A 14 -2.27 -3.92 -9.85
N ALA A 15 -2.11 -4.93 -8.99
CA ALA A 15 -0.79 -5.29 -8.47
C ALA A 15 0.20 -5.65 -9.59
N ALA A 16 -0.28 -6.24 -10.69
CA ALA A 16 0.54 -6.57 -11.85
C ALA A 16 1.06 -5.32 -12.56
N GLU A 17 0.21 -4.33 -12.83
CA GLU A 17 0.62 -3.04 -13.40
C GLU A 17 1.63 -2.33 -12.50
N ILE A 18 1.37 -2.28 -11.19
CA ILE A 18 2.28 -1.67 -10.22
C ILE A 18 3.65 -2.37 -10.25
N HIS A 19 3.68 -3.71 -10.31
CA HIS A 19 4.91 -4.47 -10.37
C HIS A 19 5.76 -4.09 -11.60
N VAL A 20 5.14 -3.97 -12.77
CA VAL A 20 5.83 -3.58 -14.01
C VAL A 20 6.46 -2.20 -13.89
N GLU A 21 5.73 -1.24 -13.34
CA GLU A 21 6.23 0.13 -13.13
C GLU A 21 7.40 0.17 -12.13
N ILE A 22 7.27 -0.53 -10.99
CA ILE A 22 8.34 -0.61 -9.97
C ILE A 22 9.58 -1.26 -10.55
N LYS A 23 9.42 -2.35 -11.32
CA LYS A 23 10.54 -3.04 -11.96
C LYS A 23 11.25 -2.13 -12.94
N SER A 24 10.51 -1.41 -13.79
CA SER A 24 11.07 -0.46 -14.74
C SER A 24 11.85 0.66 -14.05
N PHE A 25 11.33 1.19 -12.94
CA PHE A 25 12.03 2.17 -12.12
C PHE A 25 13.34 1.60 -11.53
N TYR A 26 13.29 0.38 -10.99
CA TYR A 26 14.45 -0.31 -10.44
C TYR A 26 15.52 -0.57 -11.50
N ASP A 27 15.12 -1.03 -12.68
CA ASP A 27 16.02 -1.33 -13.78
C ASP A 27 16.67 -0.05 -14.30
N CYS A 28 15.90 1.04 -14.41
CA CYS A 28 16.41 2.37 -14.74
C CYS A 28 17.49 2.79 -13.73
N TYR A 29 17.16 2.82 -12.44
CA TYR A 29 18.08 3.16 -11.35
C TYR A 29 19.35 2.26 -11.28
N SER A 30 19.19 0.98 -11.59
CA SER A 30 20.26 -0.02 -11.49
C SER A 30 21.18 -0.04 -12.72
N SER A 31 20.65 0.33 -13.89
CA SER A 31 21.38 0.34 -15.17
C SER A 31 22.17 1.63 -15.42
N TYR A 32 21.90 2.71 -14.68
CA TYR A 32 22.71 3.93 -14.79
C TYR A 32 24.19 3.63 -14.50
N LYS A 33 25.04 3.96 -15.48
CA LYS A 33 26.49 3.94 -15.30
C LYS A 33 26.84 4.85 -14.13
N LYS A 34 27.80 4.40 -13.32
CA LYS A 34 28.38 5.11 -12.17
C LYS A 34 28.89 6.48 -12.65
N GLY A 35 28.04 7.52 -12.64
CA GLY A 35 28.33 8.81 -13.25
C GLY A 35 27.11 9.65 -13.65
N ASP A 36 25.90 9.07 -13.77
CA ASP A 36 24.68 9.87 -13.98
C ASP A 36 24.26 10.58 -12.68
N SER A 37 24.15 11.91 -12.73
CA SER A 37 23.83 12.75 -11.58
C SER A 37 22.46 12.42 -10.96
N ASN A 38 21.47 12.09 -11.77
CA ASN A 38 20.11 11.82 -11.29
C ASN A 38 20.06 10.49 -10.51
N ALA A 39 20.76 9.47 -11.00
CA ALA A 39 20.85 8.19 -10.33
C ALA A 39 21.61 8.29 -8.99
N ILE A 40 22.62 9.15 -8.92
CA ILE A 40 23.38 9.42 -7.69
C ILE A 40 22.49 10.11 -6.65
N GLU A 41 21.69 11.10 -7.07
CA GLU A 41 20.78 11.81 -6.16
C GLU A 41 19.70 10.88 -5.60
N ILE A 42 19.05 10.08 -6.45
CA ILE A 42 18.07 9.07 -6.01
C ILE A 42 18.73 8.09 -5.02
N LYS A 43 19.93 7.58 -5.34
CA LYS A 43 20.72 6.71 -4.42
C LYS A 43 20.89 7.33 -3.04
N LYS A 44 21.25 8.61 -3.00
CA LYS A 44 21.47 9.35 -1.76
C LYS A 44 20.17 9.47 -0.96
N GLN A 45 19.07 9.88 -1.59
CA GLN A 45 17.77 10.04 -0.93
C GLN A 45 17.27 8.72 -0.32
N PHE A 46 17.36 7.60 -1.04
CA PHE A 46 16.99 6.28 -0.51
C PHE A 46 17.86 5.88 0.70
N LYS A 47 19.17 6.16 0.65
CA LYS A 47 20.09 5.87 1.76
C LYS A 47 19.74 6.70 3.00
N GLU A 48 19.46 7.98 2.84
CA GLU A 48 19.05 8.87 3.94
C GLU A 48 17.73 8.42 4.57
N ALA A 49 16.73 8.09 3.75
CA ALA A 49 15.45 7.57 4.21
C ALA A 49 15.61 6.26 5.00
N GLU A 50 16.47 5.35 4.54
CA GLU A 50 16.72 4.08 5.22
C GLU A 50 17.48 4.25 6.54
N ILE A 51 18.42 5.20 6.60
CA ILE A 51 19.10 5.58 7.86
C ILE A 51 18.07 6.11 8.86
N TYR A 52 17.18 7.00 8.42
CA TYR A 52 16.11 7.55 9.25
C TYR A 52 15.17 6.44 9.76
N ARG A 53 14.71 5.55 8.88
CA ARG A 53 13.83 4.42 9.23
C ARG A 53 14.46 3.53 10.30
N LYS A 54 15.75 3.21 10.17
CA LYS A 54 16.48 2.37 11.14
C LYS A 54 16.69 3.07 12.48
N SER A 55 17.04 4.36 12.47
CA SER A 55 17.26 5.11 13.71
C SER A 55 15.98 5.36 14.50
N HIS A 56 14.82 5.40 13.83
CA HIS A 56 13.51 5.62 14.43
C HIS A 56 12.70 4.34 14.68
N LEU A 57 13.30 3.16 14.51
CA LEU A 57 12.63 1.88 14.70
C LEU A 57 12.11 1.70 16.14
N SER A 58 12.84 2.23 17.13
CA SER A 58 12.44 2.21 18.55
C SER A 58 11.48 3.32 18.94
N SER A 59 11.42 4.43 18.19
CA SER A 59 10.41 5.50 18.36
C SER A 59 9.04 5.12 17.80
N PHE A 60 8.95 4.07 16.99
CA PHE A 60 7.73 3.27 16.84
C PHE A 60 7.45 2.47 18.13
N LYS A 61 7.48 3.14 19.29
CA LYS A 61 6.69 2.69 20.43
C LYS A 61 5.29 2.50 19.89
N ARG A 62 4.72 1.30 20.06
CA ARG A 62 3.33 0.99 19.69
C ARG A 62 2.50 2.23 19.96
N ASN A 63 2.06 2.91 18.89
CA ASN A 63 1.22 4.10 19.01
C ASN A 63 0.17 3.75 20.04
N LYS A 64 0.00 4.61 21.06
CA LYS A 64 -0.91 4.36 22.17
C LYS A 64 -2.22 3.87 21.57
N GLN A 65 -2.51 2.58 21.75
CA GLN A 65 -3.55 1.92 20.96
C GLN A 65 -4.83 2.70 21.23
N HIS A 66 -5.41 3.26 20.17
CA HIS A 66 -6.68 3.98 20.30
C HIS A 66 -7.66 3.00 20.94
N SER A 67 -8.32 3.39 22.03
CA SER A 67 -9.12 2.48 22.85
C SER A 67 -10.22 1.78 22.05
N GLY A 68 -10.72 2.42 20.98
CA GLY A 68 -11.70 1.85 20.08
C GLY A 68 -11.16 1.04 18.90
N ALA A 69 -9.84 0.85 18.77
CA ALA A 69 -9.26 0.20 17.61
C ALA A 69 -9.01 -1.30 17.84
N ILE A 70 -9.69 -2.12 17.04
CA ILE A 70 -9.54 -3.58 17.00
C ILE A 70 -8.58 -3.93 15.86
N TYR A 71 -7.34 -4.27 16.20
CA TYR A 71 -6.30 -4.65 15.23
C TYR A 71 -6.11 -6.17 15.11
N THR A 72 -6.98 -6.95 15.75
CA THR A 72 -7.04 -8.40 15.58
C THR A 72 -8.02 -8.73 14.46
N SER A 73 -7.65 -9.71 13.62
CA SER A 73 -8.58 -10.30 12.67
C SER A 73 -9.81 -10.81 13.44
N ARG A 74 -10.97 -10.22 13.21
CA ARG A 74 -12.24 -10.74 13.72
C ARG A 74 -12.62 -11.93 12.84
N SER A 75 -12.99 -13.06 13.46
CA SER A 75 -13.57 -14.17 12.69
C SER A 75 -14.79 -13.65 11.95
N LEU A 76 -14.84 -13.87 10.63
CA LEU A 76 -15.93 -13.44 9.77
C LEU A 76 -17.18 -14.33 9.95
N ASP A 77 -17.07 -15.46 10.66
CA ASP A 77 -18.14 -16.46 10.84
C ASP A 77 -19.52 -15.92 11.23
N PRO A 78 -19.67 -14.88 12.08
CA PRO A 78 -20.99 -14.34 12.38
C PRO A 78 -21.61 -13.58 11.20
N PHE A 79 -20.77 -12.98 10.35
CA PHE A 79 -21.19 -12.08 9.27
C PHE A 79 -21.29 -12.79 7.90
N THR A 80 -20.74 -14.00 7.77
CA THR A 80 -20.76 -14.76 6.51
C THR A 80 -21.94 -15.73 6.39
N LYS A 81 -22.62 -16.07 7.50
CA LYS A 81 -23.81 -16.94 7.46
C LYS A 81 -24.95 -16.33 6.64
N ASP A 82 -25.19 -15.03 6.81
CA ASP A 82 -26.24 -14.31 6.07
C ASP A 82 -25.82 -13.97 4.62
N LEU A 83 -24.51 -14.03 4.32
CA LEU A 83 -23.98 -13.78 2.96
C LEU A 83 -24.10 -15.01 2.04
N LEU A 84 -24.20 -16.22 2.59
CA LEU A 84 -24.37 -17.45 1.80
C LEU A 84 -25.75 -17.59 1.16
N GLU A 85 -26.77 -16.87 1.66
CA GLU A 85 -28.09 -16.81 1.01
C GLU A 85 -28.10 -15.90 -0.23
N TYR A 86 -27.10 -15.03 -0.39
CA TYR A 86 -27.07 -13.98 -1.42
C TYR A 86 -26.11 -14.27 -2.58
N ASP A 87 -25.66 -15.51 -2.74
CA ASP A 87 -24.72 -15.91 -3.81
C ASP A 87 -25.33 -15.86 -5.24
N ASN A 88 -26.58 -15.38 -5.37
CA ASN A 88 -27.26 -15.14 -6.66
C ASN A 88 -27.65 -13.67 -6.92
N SER A 89 -27.19 -12.71 -6.11
CA SER A 89 -27.49 -11.30 -6.33
C SER A 89 -26.21 -10.50 -6.51
N GLU A 90 -26.04 -9.93 -7.71
CA GLU A 90 -25.07 -8.89 -7.98
C GLU A 90 -25.21 -7.77 -6.94
N CYS A 91 -24.28 -7.68 -5.99
CA CYS A 91 -24.28 -6.64 -4.97
C CYS A 91 -23.87 -5.29 -5.60
N VAL A 92 -24.86 -4.54 -6.08
CA VAL A 92 -24.70 -3.18 -6.63
C VAL A 92 -24.91 -2.09 -5.56
N SER A 93 -25.20 -2.44 -4.30
CA SER A 93 -25.71 -1.46 -3.32
C SER A 93 -24.83 -1.15 -2.12
N CYS A 94 -23.56 -1.57 -2.06
CA CYS A 94 -22.65 -1.09 -1.00
C CYS A 94 -22.08 0.31 -1.33
N ILE A 95 -22.96 1.29 -1.57
CA ILE A 95 -22.64 2.70 -1.44
C ILE A 95 -22.72 3.03 0.06
N ILE A 96 -21.59 3.40 0.64
CA ILE A 96 -21.56 4.05 1.94
C ILE A 96 -21.73 5.55 1.66
N THR A 97 -22.89 6.10 2.00
CA THR A 97 -23.07 7.57 2.09
C THR A 97 -22.72 8.03 3.50
N ASP A 98 -22.06 9.18 3.60
CA ASP A 98 -21.65 9.86 4.85
C ASP A 98 -22.78 10.06 5.85
#